data_AF-A0A5A5RFT7-F1
#
_entry.id   AF-A0A5A5RFT7-F1
#
_cell.length_a   1.000
_cell.length_b   1.000
_cell.length_c   1.000
_cell.angle_alpha   90.00
_cell.angle_beta   90.00
_cell.angle_gamma   90.00
#
_symmetry.space_group_name_H-M   'P 1'
#
loop_
_entity.id
_entity.type
_entity.pdbx_description
1 polymer ?
#
loop_
_entity_poly.entity_id
_entity_poly.type
_entity_poly.pdbx_seq_one_letter_code
_entity_poly.pdbx_strand_id
1 'polypeptide(L)'
;MMQEVINCLLDKPQLTAEEREYLNVLGSLIYEYEENQEPIPDIYGIELLKFILEERNLQNQDLLSIFESKSTMDNILDGQQELILNPLSISYISGQAKGNRHSCKRGNK
;
A
#
# COMPACT_ATOMS: atom_id res chain seq x y z
N MET A 1 7.23 16.88 7.56
CA MET A 1 7.46 15.46 7.88
C MET A 1 8.84 15.05 7.36
N MET A 2 9.58 14.15 8.03
CA MET A 2 10.92 13.71 7.59
C MET A 2 10.92 13.18 6.14
N GLN A 3 9.88 12.44 5.76
CA GLN A 3 9.70 11.90 4.41
C GLN A 3 9.61 12.99 3.33
N GLU A 4 9.02 14.14 3.63
CA GLU A 4 8.91 15.25 2.67
C GLU A 4 10.29 15.82 2.33
N VAL A 5 11.19 15.90 3.32
CA VAL A 5 12.55 16.41 3.12
C VAL A 5 13.35 15.46 2.23
N ILE A 6 13.25 14.15 2.46
CA ILE A 6 13.88 13.12 1.62
C ILE A 6 13.38 13.22 0.20
N ASN A 7 12.06 13.23 0.01
CA ASN A 7 11.45 13.26 -1.31
C ASN A 7 11.88 14.52 -2.07
N CYS A 8 11.89 15.68 -1.41
CA CYS A 8 12.37 16.91 -2.02
C CYS A 8 13.85 16.89 -2.43
N LEU A 9 14.70 16.12 -1.73
CA LEU A 9 16.10 15.95 -2.11
C LEU A 9 16.23 14.95 -3.27
N LEU A 10 15.51 13.83 -3.23
CA LEU A 10 15.55 12.80 -4.28
C LEU A 10 14.96 13.28 -5.61
N ASP A 11 14.00 14.21 -5.59
CA ASP A 11 13.39 14.78 -6.80
C ASP A 11 14.29 15.80 -7.51
N LYS A 12 15.42 16.21 -6.90
CA LYS A 12 16.36 17.15 -7.53
C LYS A 12 17.19 16.44 -8.61
N PRO A 13 17.32 17.02 -9.82
CA PRO A 13 18.12 16.42 -10.89
C PRO A 13 19.62 16.42 -10.59
N GLN A 14 20.09 17.37 -9.78
CA GLN A 14 21.46 17.43 -9.28
C GLN A 14 21.46 17.95 -7.84
N LEU A 15 22.27 17.30 -7.00
CA LEU A 15 22.48 17.67 -5.61
C LEU A 15 23.79 18.44 -5.46
N THR A 16 23.80 19.43 -4.58
CA THR A 16 25.05 20.02 -4.12
C THR A 16 25.85 19.01 -3.28
N ALA A 17 27.12 19.29 -3.03
CA ALA A 17 27.95 18.45 -2.16
C ALA A 17 27.37 18.36 -0.73
N GLU A 18 26.87 19.47 -0.20
CA GLU A 18 26.26 19.55 1.12
C GLU A 18 24.94 18.79 1.19
N GLU A 19 24.09 18.89 0.15
CA GLU A 19 22.83 18.15 0.09
C GLU A 19 23.05 16.64 0.00
N ARG A 20 24.09 16.22 -0.73
CA ARG A 20 24.49 14.81 -0.80
C ARG A 20 24.96 14.30 0.57
N GLU A 21 25.78 15.09 1.25
CA GLU A 21 26.28 14.71 2.58
C GLU A 21 25.14 14.63 3.59
N TYR A 22 24.21 15.58 3.55
CA TYR A 22 23.01 15.55 4.37
C TYR A 22 22.14 14.31 4.08
N LEU A 23 21.96 13.95 2.80
CA LEU A 23 21.23 12.74 2.41
C LEU A 23 21.93 11.46 2.91
N ASN A 24 23.26 11.42 2.91
CA ASN A 24 24.02 10.28 3.44
C ASN A 24 23.78 10.08 4.94
N VAL A 25 23.86 11.16 5.71
CA VAL A 25 23.62 11.12 7.17
C VAL A 25 22.18 10.70 7.45
N LEU A 26 21.23 11.31 6.76
CA LEU A 26 19.82 11.02 6.96
C LEU A 26 19.46 9.59 6.55
N GLY A 27 20.04 9.08 5.46
CA GLY A 27 19.90 7.68 5.04
C GLY A 27 20.49 6.71 6.07
N SER A 28 21.62 7.05 6.71
CA SER A 28 22.22 6.23 7.75
C SER A 28 21.31 6.09 8.98
N LEU A 29 20.68 7.20 9.40
CA LEU A 29 19.73 7.20 10.51
C LEU A 29 18.47 6.38 10.23
N ILE A 30 17.95 6.45 9.00
CA ILE A 30 16.79 5.65 8.58
C ILE A 30 17.15 4.18 8.56
N TYR A 31 18.30 3.83 7.99
CA TYR A 31 18.78 2.45 7.95
C TYR A 31 18.89 1.85 9.36
N GLU A 32 19.54 2.56 10.28
CA GLU A 32 19.67 2.13 11.67
C GLU A 32 18.31 2.01 12.37
N TYR A 33 17.38 2.91 12.08
CA TYR A 33 16.02 2.81 12.61
C TYR A 33 15.28 1.59 12.08
N GLU A 34 15.30 1.35 10.76
CA GLU A 34 14.61 0.25 10.08
C GLU A 34 15.19 -1.12 10.43
N GLU A 35 16.52 -1.22 10.58
CA GLU A 35 17.20 -2.47 10.96
C GLU A 35 16.77 -2.98 12.34
N ASN A 36 16.39 -2.06 13.24
CA ASN A 36 15.93 -2.37 14.58
C ASN A 36 14.40 -2.58 14.69
N GLN A 37 13.65 -2.50 13.59
CA GLN A 37 12.21 -2.76 13.61
C GLN A 37 11.89 -4.23 13.31
N GLU A 38 10.76 -4.69 13.85
CA GLU A 38 10.19 -5.99 13.48
C GLU A 38 9.86 -6.00 11.98
N PRO A 39 10.17 -7.10 11.26
CA PRO A 39 9.81 -7.21 9.85
C PRO A 39 8.29 -7.10 9.70
N ILE A 40 7.86 -6.46 8.61
CA ILE A 40 6.44 -6.43 8.25
C ILE A 40 6.01 -7.89 8.05
N PRO A 41 5.03 -8.38 8.82
CA PRO A 41 4.60 -9.77 8.70
C PRO A 41 4.06 -10.01 7.29
N ASP A 42 4.51 -11.12 6.72
CA ASP A 42 4.05 -11.64 5.44
C ASP A 42 2.59 -12.13 5.59
N ILE A 43 1.63 -11.21 5.43
CA ILE A 43 0.18 -11.49 5.51
C ILE A 43 -0.40 -11.78 4.12
N TYR A 44 -1.15 -12.88 3.99
CA TYR A 44 -1.72 -13.33 2.73
C TYR A 44 -3.20 -13.74 2.85
N GLY A 45 -3.88 -13.82 1.71
CA GLY A 45 -5.23 -14.39 1.62
C GLY A 45 -6.25 -13.68 2.52
N ILE A 46 -6.91 -14.46 3.38
CA ILE A 46 -7.98 -13.97 4.27
C ILE A 46 -7.44 -13.04 5.36
N GLU A 47 -6.23 -13.28 5.84
CA GLU A 47 -5.61 -12.45 6.89
C GLU A 47 -5.34 -11.03 6.38
N LEU A 48 -4.83 -10.92 5.14
CA LEU A 48 -4.67 -9.63 4.46
C LEU A 48 -6.03 -8.92 4.28
N LEU A 49 -7.07 -9.66 3.91
CA LEU A 49 -8.41 -9.09 3.72
C LEU A 49 -8.97 -8.53 5.03
N LYS A 50 -8.82 -9.26 6.14
CA LYS A 50 -9.23 -8.81 7.48
C LYS A 50 -8.47 -7.56 7.92
N PHE A 51 -7.14 -7.54 7.72
CA PHE A 51 -6.31 -6.38 8.01
C PHE A 51 -6.77 -5.12 7.24
N ILE A 52 -7.09 -5.27 5.95
CA ILE A 52 -7.59 -4.14 5.14
C ILE A 52 -8.95 -3.64 5.65
N LEU A 53 -9.84 -4.53 6.09
CA LEU A 53 -11.13 -4.14 6.67
C LEU A 53 -10.92 -3.31 7.94
N GLU A 54 -10.03 -3.75 8.83
CA GLU A 54 -9.70 -3.06 10.07
C GLU A 54 -9.07 -1.68 9.81
N GLU A 55 -8.01 -1.63 9.01
CA GLU A 55 -7.29 -0.38 8.67
C GLU A 55 -8.20 0.68 8.04
N ARG A 56 -9.20 0.25 7.26
CA ARG A 56 -10.13 1.15 6.56
C ARG A 56 -11.45 1.36 7.29
N ASN A 57 -11.62 0.79 8.49
CA ASN A 57 -12.88 0.79 9.24
C ASN A 57 -14.08 0.28 8.41
N LEU A 58 -13.84 -0.67 7.52
CA LEU A 58 -14.87 -1.29 6.68
C LEU A 58 -15.54 -2.44 7.42
N GLN A 59 -16.81 -2.65 7.13
CA GLN A 59 -17.58 -3.75 7.67
C GLN A 59 -17.58 -4.91 6.67
N ASN A 60 -17.73 -6.16 7.14
CA ASN A 60 -17.80 -7.34 6.27
C ASN A 60 -18.85 -7.17 5.16
N GLN A 61 -20.00 -6.57 5.49
CA GLN A 61 -21.08 -6.28 4.55
C GLN A 61 -20.66 -5.41 3.35
N ASP A 62 -19.60 -4.61 3.46
CA ASP A 62 -19.10 -3.77 2.36
C ASP A 62 -18.45 -4.62 1.26
N LEU A 63 -18.06 -5.86 1.59
CA LEU A 63 -17.51 -6.83 0.64
C LEU A 63 -18.59 -7.60 -0.14
N LEU A 64 -19.87 -7.46 0.20
CA LEU A 64 -20.96 -8.17 -0.50
C LEU A 64 -21.02 -7.87 -1.99
N SER A 65 -20.53 -6.71 -2.42
CA SER A 65 -20.44 -6.35 -3.84
C SER A 65 -19.44 -7.21 -4.63
N ILE A 66 -18.51 -7.87 -3.94
CA ILE A 66 -17.43 -8.69 -4.50
C ILE A 66 -17.78 -10.19 -4.45
N PHE A 67 -18.61 -10.60 -3.48
CA PHE A 67 -19.01 -11.99 -3.29
C PHE A 67 -20.40 -12.28 -3.88
N GLU A 68 -20.60 -13.52 -4.34
CA GLU A 68 -21.88 -13.96 -4.92
C GLU A 68 -23.01 -13.97 -3.89
N SER A 69 -22.70 -14.25 -2.62
CA SER A 69 -23.67 -14.26 -1.53
C SER A 69 -23.03 -13.92 -0.20
N LYS A 70 -23.85 -13.44 0.75
CA LYS A 70 -23.44 -13.22 2.13
C LYS A 70 -22.91 -14.49 2.79
N SER A 71 -23.57 -15.63 2.55
CA SER A 71 -23.13 -16.91 3.13
C SER A 71 -21.74 -17.31 2.65
N THR A 72 -21.43 -17.10 1.37
CA THR A 72 -20.11 -17.40 0.80
C THR A 72 -19.04 -16.50 1.42
N MET A 73 -19.34 -15.21 1.60
CA MET A 73 -18.45 -14.25 2.24
C MET A 73 -18.15 -14.62 3.68
N ASP A 74 -19.18 -14.89 4.48
CA ASP A 74 -19.04 -15.24 5.90
C ASP A 74 -18.22 -16.55 6.05
N ASN A 75 -18.52 -17.58 5.25
CA ASN A 75 -17.76 -18.84 5.25
C ASN A 75 -16.27 -18.65 4.89
N ILE A 76 -15.98 -17.74 3.96
CA ILE A 76 -14.61 -17.41 3.55
C ILE A 76 -13.89 -16.64 4.67
N LEU A 77 -14.53 -15.64 5.27
CA LEU A 77 -13.94 -14.85 6.36
C LEU A 77 -13.71 -15.70 7.61
N ASP A 78 -14.57 -16.68 7.86
CA ASP A 78 -14.43 -17.65 8.96
C ASP A 78 -13.43 -18.78 8.63
N GLY A 79 -12.86 -18.80 7.42
CA GLY A 79 -11.89 -19.81 6.99
C GLY A 79 -12.50 -21.21 6.74
N GLN A 80 -13.82 -21.31 6.68
CA GLN A 80 -14.55 -22.54 6.36
C GLN A 80 -14.55 -22.85 4.86
N GLN A 81 -14.20 -21.86 4.04
CA GLN A 81 -14.09 -21.96 2.58
C GLN A 81 -12.88 -21.18 2.07
N GLU A 82 -12.16 -21.72 1.08
CA GLU A 82 -11.03 -21.01 0.46
C GLU A 82 -11.48 -19.81 -0.40
N LEU A 83 -10.66 -18.76 -0.42
CA LEU A 83 -10.79 -17.65 -1.36
C LEU A 83 -10.45 -18.14 -2.78
N ILE A 84 -11.47 -18.47 -3.57
CA ILE A 84 -11.31 -18.77 -4.99
C ILE A 84 -11.37 -17.46 -5.78
N LEU A 85 -10.24 -17.04 -6.33
CA LEU A 85 -10.15 -15.84 -7.17
C LEU A 85 -10.70 -16.13 -8.57
N ASN A 86 -11.95 -15.78 -8.83
CA ASN A 86 -12.48 -15.81 -10.19
C ASN A 86 -11.83 -14.69 -11.05
N PRO A 87 -11.58 -14.92 -12.36
CA PRO A 87 -10.95 -13.94 -13.24
C PRO A 87 -11.68 -12.58 -13.29
N LEU A 88 -12.99 -12.57 -13.05
CA LEU A 88 -13.80 -11.37 -13.00
C LEU A 88 -13.49 -10.49 -11.77
N SER A 89 -13.20 -11.07 -10.60
CA SER A 89 -12.93 -10.31 -9.38
C SER A 89 -11.55 -9.63 -9.37
N ILE A 90 -10.55 -10.19 -10.06
CA ILE A 90 -9.22 -9.56 -10.24
C ILE A 90 -9.32 -8.24 -11.04
N SER A 91 -10.21 -8.18 -12.03
CA SER A 91 -10.42 -6.96 -12.82
C SER A 91 -11.02 -5.81 -12.00
N TYR A 92 -11.88 -6.13 -11.03
CA TYR A 92 -12.49 -5.16 -10.13
C TYR A 92 -11.47 -4.57 -9.14
N ILE A 93 -10.61 -5.41 -8.56
CA ILE A 93 -9.55 -4.97 -7.61
C ILE A 93 -8.48 -4.13 -8.32
N SER A 94 -8.05 -4.55 -9.52
CA SER A 94 -7.06 -3.80 -10.31
C SER A 94 -7.61 -2.49 -10.91
N GLY A 95 -8.93 -2.36 -11.05
CA GLY A 95 -9.61 -1.14 -11.48
C GLY A 95 -9.52 0.00 -10.45
N GLN A 96 -9.48 -0.32 -9.16
CA GLN A 96 -9.39 0.68 -8.07
C GLN A 96 -7.96 1.18 -7.80
N ALA A 97 -6.93 0.51 -8.32
CA ALA A 97 -5.54 0.92 -8.19
C ALA A 97 -5.10 2.00 -9.22
N LYS A 98 -5.92 2.29 -10.24
CA LYS A 98 -5.63 3.32 -11.26
C LYS A 98 -6.38 4.61 -10.96
N GLY A 99 -6.12 5.20 -9.80
CA GLY A 99 -6.92 6.31 -9.30
C GLY A 99 -6.17 7.43 -8.59
N ASN A 100 -4.85 7.61 -8.74
CA ASN A 100 -4.23 8.91 -8.44
C ASN A 100 -2.84 9.09 -9.08
N ARG A 101 -2.80 9.31 -10.40
CA ARG A 101 -1.68 10.07 -10.98
C ARG A 101 -2.07 11.54 -10.95
N HIS A 102 -1.62 12.25 -9.91
CA HIS A 102 -1.60 13.70 -9.93
C HIS A 102 -0.82 14.15 -11.16
N SER A 103 -1.54 14.70 -12.13
CA SER A 103 -0.99 15.25 -13.36
C SER A 103 -0.35 16.60 -13.08
N CYS A 104 0.90 16.60 -12.61
CA CYS A 104 1.71 17.81 -12.67
C CYS A 104 2.03 18.05 -14.15
N LYS A 105 1.31 18.99 -14.77
CA LYS A 105 1.50 19.38 -16.17
C LYS A 105 2.94 19.87 -16.36
N ARG A 106 3.70 19.16 -17.20
CA ARG A 106 4.92 19.70 -17.80
C ARG A 106 4.53 20.90 -18.66
N GLY A 107 4.83 22.10 -18.19
CA GLY A 107 4.91 23.28 -19.05
C GLY A 107 6.08 23.07 -20.00
N ASN A 108 5.78 22.90 -21.28
CA ASN A 108 6.78 22.88 -22.34
C ASN A 108 7.07 24.32 -22.76
N LYS A 109 8.37 24.59 -22.93
CA LYS A 109 8.98 25.78 -23.50
C LYS A 109 8.60 25.94 -24.98
#